data_AF-A0A8T8C8N8-F1
#
_entry.id   AF-A0A8T8C8N8-F1
#
_cell.length_a   1.000
_cell.length_b   1.000
_cell.length_c   1.000
_cell.angle_alpha   90.00
_cell.angle_beta   90.00
_cell.angle_gamma   90.00
#
_symmetry.space_group_name_H-M   'P 1'
#
loop_
_entity.id
_entity.type
_entity.pdbx_description
1 polymer ?
#
loop_
_entity_poly.entity_id
_entity_poly.type
_entity_poly.pdbx_seq_one_letter_code
_entity_poly.pdbx_strand_id
1 'polypeptide(L)'
;MTSLQVMNGTTVVQTVVEEARSKTIYQSWMNDRAPEHQHDAVTFLNHCLARAEREACDLPAQPEALEQWMEHNVGVVADQYARYLEERRNGQPRRFFKTKAQAMYFIQHVAPVKLVDGAWLYGLLPHWADYRFHGLIRTYLEELGDGEQAQNHVSLYRKLLADLDCDTSAPLPDEAYLQAAIQLSLGQLSDQYLPEVIGYNLGYEQLPLHLLITSFELNELGIDPYYFTLHVTIDNASTGHARKAAQSVVELMPVGQERDEFYRRVANGYRLNELGMGSSEVIQSFDLEQEVVAMLERKRTFGQHMHSDYCRLDGKTVNEWLAEPDQIPEFLAVLENRGWIKRHEDPLHSRFWKLFEGAGAPMFGVFNGYEKQLVHDWIAGDWLSDGSAQATNGKRLPEAFRSRFRNVQGGQPSPAIAQPTSADIDPDVRELHMKLESAPATEKMSTLIASMSPARHATAAGLHATRLFVSSMAERLTGAHA
;
A
#
# COMPACT_ATOMS: atom_id res chain seq x y z
N MET A 1 60.38 22.20 36.10
CA MET A 1 60.23 23.06 34.90
C MET A 1 59.59 22.20 33.83
N THR A 2 58.29 22.43 33.63
CA THR A 2 57.36 21.48 33.04
C THR A 2 57.34 21.60 31.53
N SER A 3 57.35 20.42 30.89
CA SER A 3 57.51 20.19 29.46
C SER A 3 56.38 20.78 28.61
N LEU A 4 56.74 21.35 27.46
CA LEU A 4 55.83 21.62 26.35
C LEU A 4 55.28 20.28 25.81
N GLN A 5 53.95 20.17 25.73
CA GLN A 5 53.25 19.21 24.88
C GLN A 5 52.41 19.97 23.87
N VAL A 6 52.74 19.77 22.60
CA VAL A 6 51.98 20.24 21.44
C VAL A 6 50.80 19.29 21.28
N MET A 7 49.57 19.80 21.46
CA MET A 7 48.35 19.05 21.13
C MET A 7 47.96 19.36 19.68
N ASN A 8 48.29 18.44 18.77
CA ASN A 8 47.65 18.36 17.46
C ASN A 8 46.29 17.66 17.63
N GLY A 9 45.24 18.45 17.82
CA GLY A 9 43.86 17.96 17.76
C GLY A 9 43.34 18.06 16.33
N THR A 10 43.47 17.00 15.55
CA THR A 10 42.71 16.85 14.30
C THR A 10 41.27 16.54 14.69
N THR A 11 40.42 17.56 14.72
CA THR A 11 38.97 17.38 14.86
C THR A 11 38.47 16.68 13.60
N VAL A 12 38.32 15.36 13.67
CA VAL A 12 37.53 14.63 12.69
C VAL A 12 36.09 15.08 12.88
N VAL A 13 35.64 16.03 12.06
CA VAL A 13 34.23 16.30 11.90
C VAL A 13 33.66 15.06 11.22
N GLN A 14 33.13 14.13 12.02
CA GLN A 14 32.14 13.20 11.52
C GLN A 14 30.95 14.05 11.10
N THR A 15 30.89 14.42 9.82
CA THR A 15 29.63 14.75 9.18
C THR A 15 28.77 13.50 9.27
N VAL A 16 27.98 13.42 10.35
CA VAL A 16 26.80 12.56 10.37
C VAL A 16 25.91 13.13 9.29
N VAL A 17 25.96 12.55 8.09
CA VAL A 17 24.93 12.79 7.08
C VAL A 17 23.67 12.27 7.73
N GLU A 18 22.78 13.17 8.14
CA GLU A 18 21.49 12.80 8.68
C GLU A 18 20.73 12.10 7.54
N GLU A 19 20.60 10.78 7.63
CA GLU A 19 19.92 10.00 6.60
C GLU A 19 18.49 10.53 6.45
N ALA A 20 18.13 10.91 5.22
CA ALA A 20 16.79 11.42 4.95
C ALA A 20 15.75 10.35 5.32
N ARG A 21 14.84 10.70 6.22
CA ARG A 21 13.77 9.81 6.69
C ARG A 21 12.85 9.44 5.53
N SER A 22 12.53 8.15 5.41
CA SER A 22 11.69 7.61 4.33
C SER A 22 10.33 8.30 4.29
N LYS A 23 9.76 8.58 5.46
CA LYS A 23 8.49 9.31 5.60
C LYS A 23 8.56 10.73 5.03
N THR A 24 9.69 11.42 5.22
CA THR A 24 9.88 12.77 4.67
C THR A 24 9.91 12.75 3.15
N ILE A 25 10.65 11.80 2.56
CA ILE A 25 10.70 11.62 1.09
C ILE A 25 9.33 11.23 0.51
N TYR A 26 8.63 10.31 1.17
CA TYR A 26 7.26 9.95 0.81
C TYR A 26 6.33 11.18 0.81
N GLN A 27 6.35 11.96 1.88
CA GLN A 27 5.51 13.15 2.01
C GLN A 27 5.89 14.24 1.00
N SER A 28 7.17 14.44 0.68
CA SER A 28 7.59 15.45 -0.28
C SER A 28 7.06 15.16 -1.68
N TRP A 29 7.10 13.91 -2.12
CA TRP A 29 6.62 13.52 -3.45
C TRP A 29 5.10 13.39 -3.57
N MET A 30 4.42 13.16 -2.44
CA MET A 30 2.95 13.17 -2.39
C MET A 30 2.36 14.59 -2.33
N ASN A 31 3.20 15.62 -2.17
CA ASN A 31 2.81 17.03 -2.21
C ASN A 31 3.23 17.68 -3.54
N ASP A 32 2.43 18.62 -4.06
CA ASP A 32 2.70 19.35 -5.33
C ASP A 32 3.97 20.23 -5.31
N ARG A 33 4.79 20.20 -4.23
CA ARG A 33 6.07 20.94 -4.06
C ARG A 33 7.31 20.06 -4.26
N ALA A 34 7.18 19.05 -5.11
CA ALA A 34 8.21 18.11 -5.53
C ALA A 34 9.63 18.67 -5.84
N PRO A 35 9.83 19.86 -6.46
CA PRO A 35 11.16 20.28 -6.91
C PRO A 35 12.19 20.59 -5.79
N GLU A 36 11.72 20.95 -4.59
CA GLU A 36 12.60 21.41 -3.50
C GLU A 36 13.41 20.27 -2.84
N HIS A 37 13.02 19.01 -3.06
CA HIS A 37 13.59 17.84 -2.40
C HIS A 37 14.33 16.87 -3.34
N GLN A 38 14.59 17.28 -4.58
CA GLN A 38 15.23 16.40 -5.56
C GLN A 38 16.62 15.91 -5.11
N HIS A 39 17.41 16.78 -4.44
CA HIS A 39 18.72 16.41 -3.92
C HIS A 39 18.63 15.37 -2.79
N ASP A 40 17.66 15.52 -1.90
CA ASP A 40 17.42 14.60 -0.79
C ASP A 40 16.99 13.23 -1.31
N ALA A 41 16.10 13.20 -2.32
CA ALA A 41 15.65 11.98 -2.97
C ALA A 41 16.77 11.24 -3.72
N VAL A 42 17.67 11.96 -4.40
CA VAL A 42 18.86 11.37 -5.04
C VAL A 42 19.77 10.74 -3.99
N THR A 43 20.02 11.43 -2.88
CA THR A 43 20.86 10.92 -1.78
C THR A 43 20.23 9.68 -1.15
N PHE A 44 18.93 9.75 -0.87
CA PHE A 44 18.13 8.65 -0.34
C PHE A 44 18.16 7.42 -1.27
N LEU A 45 17.91 7.59 -2.56
CA LEU A 45 17.86 6.48 -3.52
C LEU A 45 19.25 5.83 -3.69
N ASN A 46 20.32 6.61 -3.74
CA ASN A 46 21.69 6.08 -3.78
C ASN A 46 22.05 5.29 -2.52
N HIS A 47 21.61 5.76 -1.34
CA HIS A 47 21.77 5.00 -0.11
C HIS A 47 21.00 3.67 -0.17
N CYS A 48 19.77 3.67 -0.68
CA CYS A 48 18.99 2.44 -0.88
C CYS A 48 19.68 1.49 -1.87
N LEU A 49 20.18 1.99 -3.00
CA LEU A 49 20.92 1.19 -3.98
C LEU A 49 22.18 0.57 -3.39
N ALA A 50 22.92 1.30 -2.54
CA ALA A 50 24.11 0.77 -1.85
C ALA A 50 23.76 -0.33 -0.82
N ARG A 51 22.54 -0.29 -0.24
CA ARG A 51 22.02 -1.37 0.60
C ARG A 51 21.59 -2.56 -0.24
N ALA A 52 20.85 -2.32 -1.33
CA ALA A 52 20.33 -3.34 -2.24
C ALA A 52 21.46 -4.20 -2.85
N GLU A 53 22.65 -3.63 -3.11
CA GLU A 53 23.80 -4.40 -3.59
C GLU A 53 24.21 -5.58 -2.69
N ARG A 54 23.83 -5.54 -1.39
CA ARG A 54 24.13 -6.59 -0.41
C ARG A 54 23.08 -7.70 -0.36
N GLU A 55 21.92 -7.46 -0.95
CA GLU A 55 20.82 -8.43 -0.97
C GLU A 55 21.11 -9.56 -1.97
N ALA A 56 20.45 -10.70 -1.76
CA ALA A 56 20.51 -11.80 -2.71
C ALA A 56 19.95 -11.35 -4.08
N CYS A 57 20.50 -11.90 -5.16
CA CYS A 57 19.96 -11.73 -6.50
C CYS A 57 19.91 -13.09 -7.16
N ASP A 58 18.70 -13.52 -7.47
CA ASP A 58 18.39 -14.77 -8.14
C ASP A 58 18.17 -14.58 -9.65
N LEU A 59 18.34 -13.36 -10.17
CA LEU A 59 18.26 -13.09 -11.60
C LEU A 59 19.29 -13.92 -12.37
N PRO A 60 18.94 -14.41 -13.58
CA PRO A 60 19.86 -15.15 -14.42
C PRO A 60 21.05 -14.27 -14.85
N ALA A 61 22.21 -14.89 -15.12
CA ALA A 61 23.37 -14.14 -15.59
C ALA A 61 23.20 -13.53 -16.99
N GLN A 62 22.26 -14.06 -17.79
CA GLN A 62 21.96 -13.58 -19.14
C GLN A 62 20.52 -13.07 -19.20
N PRO A 63 20.28 -11.83 -19.67
CA PRO A 63 18.93 -11.25 -19.75
C PRO A 63 17.95 -12.09 -20.58
N GLU A 64 18.44 -12.81 -21.58
CA GLU A 64 17.61 -13.65 -22.46
C GLU A 64 16.95 -14.82 -21.72
N ALA A 65 17.43 -15.19 -20.54
CA ALA A 65 16.85 -16.24 -19.70
C ALA A 65 15.76 -15.72 -18.74
N LEU A 66 15.43 -14.42 -18.75
CA LEU A 66 14.47 -13.81 -17.82
C LEU A 66 13.05 -14.38 -17.96
N GLU A 67 12.56 -14.61 -19.19
CA GLU A 67 11.23 -15.21 -19.37
C GLU A 67 11.16 -16.61 -18.74
N GLN A 68 12.20 -17.43 -18.93
CA GLN A 68 12.26 -18.77 -18.34
C GLN A 68 12.39 -18.73 -16.81
N TRP A 69 13.19 -17.80 -16.27
CA TRP A 69 13.32 -17.58 -14.83
C TRP A 69 11.96 -17.20 -14.20
N MET A 70 11.24 -16.26 -14.82
CA MET A 70 9.90 -15.85 -14.39
C MET A 70 8.92 -17.03 -14.41
N GLU A 71 8.85 -17.80 -15.50
CA GLU A 71 7.98 -18.98 -15.61
C GLU A 71 8.27 -20.00 -14.50
N HIS A 72 9.55 -20.23 -14.19
CA HIS A 72 9.95 -21.10 -13.10
C HIS A 72 9.46 -20.59 -11.73
N ASN A 73 9.64 -19.30 -11.45
CA ASN A 73 9.23 -18.69 -10.19
C ASN A 73 7.71 -18.77 -9.99
N VAL A 74 6.92 -18.52 -11.04
CA VAL A 74 5.46 -18.69 -10.98
C VAL A 74 5.08 -20.15 -10.69
N GLY A 75 5.79 -21.12 -11.28
CA GLY A 75 5.59 -22.54 -10.97
C GLY A 75 5.84 -22.86 -9.49
N VAL A 76 6.93 -22.34 -8.92
CA VAL A 76 7.26 -22.52 -7.49
C VAL A 76 6.18 -21.91 -6.59
N VAL A 77 5.70 -20.70 -6.90
CA VAL A 77 4.63 -20.03 -6.14
C VAL A 77 3.32 -20.81 -6.24
N ALA A 78 2.98 -21.32 -7.43
CA ALA A 78 1.79 -22.14 -7.63
C ALA A 78 1.82 -23.42 -6.79
N ASP A 79 2.96 -24.13 -6.76
CA ASP A 79 3.14 -25.34 -5.93
C ASP A 79 3.06 -25.03 -4.42
N GLN A 80 3.63 -23.91 -4.00
CA GLN A 80 3.53 -23.45 -2.61
C GLN A 80 2.09 -23.12 -2.21
N TYR A 81 1.34 -22.46 -3.10
CA TYR A 81 -0.06 -22.13 -2.85
C TYR A 81 -0.97 -23.37 -2.88
N ALA A 82 -0.72 -24.31 -3.79
CA ALA A 82 -1.44 -25.59 -3.83
C ALA A 82 -1.29 -26.36 -2.50
N ARG A 83 -0.07 -26.40 -1.95
CA ARG A 83 0.20 -26.99 -0.62
C ARG A 83 -0.54 -26.25 0.50
N TYR A 84 -0.51 -24.92 0.49
CA TYR A 84 -1.29 -24.12 1.44
C TYR A 84 -2.79 -24.47 1.39
N LEU A 85 -3.39 -24.57 0.20
CA LEU A 85 -4.79 -24.96 0.05
C LEU A 85 -5.08 -26.38 0.56
N GLU A 86 -4.15 -27.32 0.39
CA GLU A 86 -4.27 -28.67 0.93
C GLU A 86 -4.22 -28.69 2.47
N GLU A 87 -3.28 -27.95 3.08
CA GLU A 87 -3.21 -27.76 4.52
C GLU A 87 -4.54 -27.21 5.08
N ARG A 88 -5.10 -26.18 4.42
CA ARG A 88 -6.40 -25.58 4.80
C ARG A 88 -7.56 -26.58 4.67
N ARG A 89 -7.60 -27.39 3.59
CA ARG A 89 -8.59 -28.47 3.44
C ARG A 89 -8.49 -29.52 4.55
N ASN A 90 -7.28 -29.75 5.07
CA ASN A 90 -7.01 -30.68 6.17
C ASN A 90 -7.24 -30.05 7.56
N GLY A 91 -7.82 -28.85 7.63
CA GLY A 91 -8.20 -28.20 8.89
C GLY A 91 -7.08 -27.44 9.60
N GLN A 92 -5.92 -27.24 8.95
CA GLN A 92 -4.89 -26.34 9.51
C GLN A 92 -5.42 -24.91 9.60
N PRO A 93 -5.02 -24.11 10.61
CA PRO A 93 -5.46 -22.73 10.79
C PRO A 93 -4.92 -21.80 9.69
N ARG A 94 -5.39 -20.55 9.69
CA ARG A 94 -4.90 -19.51 8.77
C ARG A 94 -3.41 -19.29 9.02
N ARG A 95 -2.64 -19.09 7.95
CA ARG A 95 -1.19 -18.91 8.01
C ARG A 95 -0.82 -17.48 8.39
N PHE A 96 -1.55 -16.49 7.89
CA PHE A 96 -1.20 -15.08 8.09
C PHE A 96 -2.03 -14.41 9.17
N PHE A 97 -3.35 -14.46 9.07
CA PHE A 97 -4.22 -13.69 9.95
C PHE A 97 -4.94 -14.60 10.92
N LYS A 98 -4.60 -14.50 12.21
CA LYS A 98 -5.33 -15.19 13.28
C LYS A 98 -6.68 -14.52 13.54
N THR A 99 -6.71 -13.19 13.52
CA THR A 99 -7.92 -12.40 13.82
C THR A 99 -8.17 -11.34 12.75
N LYS A 100 -9.34 -10.69 12.80
CA LYS A 100 -9.68 -9.63 11.85
C LYS A 100 -8.86 -8.37 12.14
N ALA A 101 -8.59 -8.07 13.41
CA ALA A 101 -7.72 -6.99 13.81
C ALA A 101 -6.31 -7.13 13.23
N GLN A 102 -5.73 -8.34 13.22
CA GLN A 102 -4.41 -8.57 12.62
C GLN A 102 -4.40 -8.26 11.11
N ALA A 103 -5.47 -8.63 10.40
CA ALA A 103 -5.60 -8.30 8.97
C ALA A 103 -5.73 -6.79 8.74
N MET A 104 -6.51 -6.09 9.57
CA MET A 104 -6.66 -4.64 9.50
C MET A 104 -5.36 -3.90 9.87
N TYR A 105 -4.59 -4.43 10.83
CA TYR A 105 -3.26 -3.94 11.17
C TYR A 105 -2.34 -4.03 9.95
N PHE A 106 -2.26 -5.20 9.30
CA PHE A 106 -1.46 -5.39 8.08
C PHE A 106 -1.85 -4.40 6.98
N ILE A 107 -3.15 -4.28 6.68
CA ILE A 107 -3.68 -3.35 5.66
C ILE A 107 -3.29 -1.90 5.98
N GLN A 108 -3.30 -1.47 7.24
CA GLN A 108 -2.85 -0.12 7.59
C GLN A 108 -1.33 0.04 7.45
N HIS A 109 -0.55 -0.95 7.87
CA HIS A 109 0.91 -0.85 7.89
C HIS A 109 1.53 -0.88 6.50
N VAL A 110 0.90 -1.55 5.53
CA VAL A 110 1.35 -1.53 4.13
C VAL A 110 0.67 -0.42 3.31
N ALA A 111 -0.18 0.41 3.91
CA ALA A 111 -0.87 1.48 3.20
C ALA A 111 0.06 2.44 2.46
N PRO A 112 1.22 2.89 3.01
CA PRO A 112 2.10 3.79 2.29
C PRO A 112 2.52 3.27 0.92
N VAL A 113 2.93 2.01 0.82
CA VAL A 113 3.37 1.40 -0.46
C VAL A 113 2.18 1.13 -1.39
N LYS A 114 1.04 0.69 -0.85
CA LYS A 114 -0.15 0.39 -1.67
C LYS A 114 -0.90 1.64 -2.15
N LEU A 115 -0.69 2.80 -1.51
CA LEU A 115 -1.24 4.09 -1.94
C LEU A 115 -0.41 4.79 -3.03
N VAL A 116 0.72 4.21 -3.43
CA VAL A 116 1.59 4.72 -4.51
C VAL A 116 1.87 3.65 -5.56
N ASP A 117 1.00 2.66 -5.66
CA ASP A 117 1.14 1.54 -6.59
C ASP A 117 1.34 2.02 -8.04
N GLY A 118 2.31 1.44 -8.73
CA GLY A 118 2.77 1.85 -10.06
C GLY A 118 3.67 3.09 -10.10
N ALA A 119 3.87 3.84 -9.00
CA ALA A 119 4.52 5.17 -9.05
C ALA A 119 5.93 5.17 -9.65
N TRP A 120 6.68 4.07 -9.56
CA TRP A 120 8.04 3.96 -10.13
C TRP A 120 8.08 4.11 -11.65
N LEU A 121 6.95 3.88 -12.34
CA LEU A 121 6.83 3.99 -13.79
C LEU A 121 6.38 5.37 -14.27
N TYR A 122 5.99 6.27 -13.35
CA TYR A 122 5.44 7.58 -13.70
C TYR A 122 6.34 8.36 -14.67
N GLY A 123 7.64 8.41 -14.37
CA GLY A 123 8.62 9.13 -15.18
C GLY A 123 8.92 8.49 -16.54
N LEU A 124 8.27 7.39 -16.89
CA LEU A 124 8.36 6.79 -18.21
C LEU A 124 7.32 7.34 -19.19
N LEU A 125 6.26 8.00 -18.69
CA LEU A 125 5.21 8.58 -19.54
C LEU A 125 5.73 9.56 -20.62
N PRO A 126 6.76 10.39 -20.38
CA PRO A 126 7.34 11.24 -21.44
C PRO A 126 7.84 10.44 -22.66
N HIS A 127 8.17 9.15 -22.49
CA HIS A 127 8.63 8.25 -23.54
C HIS A 127 7.50 7.56 -24.32
N TRP A 128 6.23 7.96 -24.15
CA TRP A 128 5.06 7.40 -24.87
C TRP A 128 5.23 7.28 -26.39
N ALA A 129 6.10 8.09 -26.97
CA ALA A 129 6.41 8.11 -28.38
C ALA A 129 7.31 6.96 -28.86
N ASP A 130 8.07 6.33 -27.97
CA ASP A 130 9.04 5.28 -28.24
C ASP A 130 8.42 3.92 -27.88
N TYR A 131 8.28 3.04 -28.88
CA TYR A 131 7.62 1.76 -28.74
C TYR A 131 8.30 0.83 -27.73
N ARG A 132 9.61 1.01 -27.48
CA ARG A 132 10.36 0.20 -26.51
C ARG A 132 9.90 0.43 -25.07
N PHE A 133 9.23 1.55 -24.80
CA PHE A 133 8.68 1.87 -23.48
C PHE A 133 7.21 1.44 -23.34
N HIS A 134 6.57 0.97 -24.41
CA HIS A 134 5.12 0.71 -24.39
C HIS A 134 4.73 -0.38 -23.40
N GLY A 135 5.57 -1.41 -23.19
CA GLY A 135 5.33 -2.43 -22.17
C GLY A 135 5.21 -1.83 -20.77
N LEU A 136 6.21 -1.04 -20.37
CA LEU A 136 6.26 -0.37 -19.07
C LEU A 136 5.16 0.70 -18.90
N ILE A 137 4.93 1.53 -19.92
CA ILE A 137 3.86 2.54 -19.89
C ILE A 137 2.49 1.86 -19.79
N ARG A 138 2.28 0.74 -20.50
CA ARG A 138 1.03 -0.01 -20.44
C ARG A 138 0.79 -0.58 -19.05
N THR A 139 1.83 -1.12 -18.40
CA THR A 139 1.76 -1.54 -16.99
C THR A 139 1.28 -0.37 -16.12
N TYR A 140 1.92 0.80 -16.18
CA TYR A 140 1.49 1.96 -15.39
C TYR A 140 0.03 2.36 -15.65
N LEU A 141 -0.39 2.38 -16.92
CA LEU A 141 -1.76 2.72 -17.26
C LEU A 141 -2.77 1.68 -16.74
N GLU A 142 -2.41 0.39 -16.68
CA GLU A 142 -3.22 -0.69 -16.08
C GLU A 142 -3.33 -0.50 -14.55
N GLU A 143 -2.25 -0.14 -13.86
CA GLU A 143 -2.26 0.25 -12.43
C GLU A 143 -3.21 1.43 -12.15
N LEU A 144 -3.24 2.38 -13.09
CA LEU A 144 -4.13 3.53 -13.07
C LEU A 144 -5.58 3.17 -13.42
N GLY A 145 -5.86 1.90 -13.75
CA GLY A 145 -7.16 1.38 -14.13
C GLY A 145 -7.65 1.87 -15.49
N ASP A 146 -6.76 2.28 -16.40
CA ASP A 146 -7.11 2.97 -17.65
C ASP A 146 -7.95 4.25 -17.45
N GLY A 147 -7.92 4.82 -16.24
CA GLY A 147 -8.77 5.93 -15.82
C GLY A 147 -10.16 5.52 -15.33
N GLU A 148 -10.47 4.23 -15.27
CA GLU A 148 -11.65 3.70 -14.61
C GLU A 148 -11.43 3.58 -13.09
N GLN A 149 -12.17 4.36 -12.31
CA GLN A 149 -11.99 4.42 -10.85
C GLN A 149 -12.14 3.06 -10.16
N ALA A 150 -13.03 2.21 -10.69
CA ALA A 150 -13.28 0.86 -10.17
C ALA A 150 -12.14 -0.13 -10.45
N GLN A 151 -11.16 0.26 -11.27
CA GLN A 151 -9.97 -0.53 -11.60
C GLN A 151 -8.69 0.17 -11.14
N ASN A 152 -8.71 1.46 -10.82
CA ASN A 152 -7.55 2.20 -10.33
C ASN A 152 -7.08 1.67 -8.95
N HIS A 153 -5.84 1.22 -8.87
CA HIS A 153 -5.30 0.48 -7.72
C HIS A 153 -5.34 1.31 -6.43
N VAL A 154 -4.91 2.57 -6.49
CA VAL A 154 -4.95 3.49 -5.35
C VAL A 154 -6.38 3.81 -4.91
N SER A 155 -7.32 3.96 -5.86
CA SER A 155 -8.75 4.15 -5.54
C SER A 155 -9.34 2.93 -4.84
N LEU A 156 -9.00 1.73 -5.32
CA LEU A 156 -9.41 0.47 -4.70
C LEU A 156 -8.87 0.33 -3.27
N TYR A 157 -7.59 0.67 -3.05
CA TYR A 157 -6.98 0.59 -1.73
C TYR A 157 -7.53 1.63 -0.75
N ARG A 158 -7.75 2.87 -1.20
CA ARG A 158 -8.41 3.91 -0.40
C ARG A 158 -9.82 3.49 0.00
N LYS A 159 -10.57 2.87 -0.92
CA LYS A 159 -11.89 2.31 -0.62
C LYS A 159 -11.81 1.21 0.43
N LEU A 160 -10.86 0.28 0.32
CA LEU A 160 -10.66 -0.78 1.31
C LEU A 160 -10.40 -0.21 2.72
N LEU A 161 -9.50 0.78 2.84
CA LEU A 161 -9.22 1.46 4.10
C LEU A 161 -10.46 2.15 4.67
N ALA A 162 -11.24 2.83 3.83
CA ALA A 162 -12.47 3.51 4.23
C ALA A 162 -13.58 2.54 4.66
N ASP A 163 -13.77 1.43 3.96
CA ASP A 163 -14.77 0.40 4.31
C ASP A 163 -14.44 -0.28 5.65
N LEU A 164 -13.15 -0.36 5.99
CA LEU A 164 -12.65 -0.87 7.26
C LEU A 164 -12.65 0.18 8.37
N ASP A 165 -12.92 1.45 8.03
CA ASP A 165 -12.84 2.61 8.92
C ASP A 165 -11.49 2.65 9.66
N CYS A 166 -10.42 2.44 8.89
CA CYS A 166 -9.04 2.53 9.33
C CYS A 166 -8.58 4.00 9.32
N ASP A 167 -7.99 4.46 10.42
CA ASP A 167 -7.42 5.80 10.50
C ASP A 167 -5.98 5.82 9.96
N THR A 168 -5.83 6.32 8.73
CA THR A 168 -4.52 6.48 8.09
C THR A 168 -3.74 7.71 8.58
N SER A 169 -4.31 8.52 9.47
CA SER A 169 -3.61 9.67 10.06
C SER A 169 -2.71 9.26 11.23
N ALA A 170 -2.92 8.08 11.82
CA ALA A 170 -2.06 7.54 12.85
C ALA A 170 -0.62 7.37 12.32
N PRO A 171 0.40 7.86 13.05
CA PRO A 171 1.77 7.80 12.56
C PRO A 171 2.29 6.36 12.55
N LEU A 172 2.66 5.88 11.37
CA LEU A 172 3.44 4.66 11.20
C LEU A 172 4.95 4.92 11.47
N PRO A 173 5.72 3.88 11.85
CA PRO A 173 7.18 3.95 11.91
C PRO A 173 7.79 4.30 10.54
N ASP A 174 8.99 4.87 10.51
CA ASP A 174 9.60 5.37 9.27
C ASP A 174 9.81 4.27 8.23
N GLU A 175 10.14 3.07 8.71
CA GLU A 175 10.40 1.86 7.93
C GLU A 175 9.18 1.47 7.07
N ALA A 176 7.95 1.76 7.51
CA ALA A 176 6.73 1.50 6.76
C ALA A 176 6.62 2.35 5.48
N TYR A 177 7.36 3.47 5.41
CA TYR A 177 7.39 4.37 4.25
C TYR A 177 8.52 4.07 3.27
N LEU A 178 9.47 3.17 3.61
CA LEU A 178 10.68 2.93 2.82
C LEU A 178 10.38 2.56 1.36
N GLN A 179 9.57 1.52 1.16
CA GLN A 179 9.21 1.07 -0.19
C GLN A 179 8.44 2.13 -0.97
N ALA A 180 7.51 2.83 -0.33
CA ALA A 180 6.76 3.91 -0.96
C ALA A 180 7.66 5.07 -1.41
N ALA A 181 8.64 5.45 -0.57
CA ALA A 181 9.62 6.47 -0.87
C ALA A 181 10.56 6.05 -2.02
N ILE A 182 10.94 4.77 -2.10
CA ILE A 182 11.71 4.22 -3.23
C ILE A 182 10.90 4.33 -4.52
N GLN A 183 9.64 3.87 -4.54
CA GLN A 183 8.78 3.92 -5.73
C GLN A 183 8.60 5.35 -6.25
N LEU A 184 8.28 6.28 -5.35
CA LEU A 184 8.12 7.69 -5.70
C LEU A 184 9.43 8.30 -6.24
N SER A 185 10.56 8.00 -5.61
CA SER A 185 11.87 8.54 -6.03
C SER A 185 12.29 7.98 -7.39
N LEU A 186 12.09 6.69 -7.65
CA LEU A 186 12.31 6.05 -8.95
C LEU A 186 11.46 6.70 -10.04
N GLY A 187 10.17 6.93 -9.75
CA GLY A 187 9.24 7.55 -10.69
C GLY A 187 9.60 8.99 -11.05
N GLN A 188 10.17 9.75 -10.12
CA GLN A 188 10.55 11.15 -10.33
C GLN A 188 11.96 11.32 -10.91
N LEU A 189 12.83 10.31 -10.75
CA LEU A 189 14.23 10.35 -11.17
C LEU A 189 14.53 9.35 -12.31
N SER A 190 13.51 8.89 -13.02
CA SER A 190 13.61 7.85 -14.06
C SER A 190 14.69 8.12 -15.11
N ASP A 191 14.87 9.37 -15.55
CA ASP A 191 15.90 9.75 -16.52
C ASP A 191 17.32 9.40 -16.06
N GLN A 192 17.59 9.49 -14.75
CA GLN A 192 18.90 9.20 -14.16
C GLN A 192 19.04 7.71 -13.80
N TYR A 193 17.93 7.06 -13.43
CA TYR A 193 17.87 5.72 -12.86
C TYR A 193 17.10 4.72 -13.74
N LEU A 194 17.06 4.93 -15.06
CA LEU A 194 16.24 4.11 -15.97
C LEU A 194 16.50 2.60 -15.81
N PRO A 195 17.75 2.10 -15.78
CA PRO A 195 17.99 0.68 -15.56
C PRO A 195 17.46 0.19 -14.21
N GLU A 196 17.61 0.99 -13.14
CA GLU A 196 17.09 0.64 -11.82
C GLU A 196 15.55 0.64 -11.78
N VAL A 197 14.89 1.55 -12.49
CA VAL A 197 13.42 1.55 -12.66
C VAL A 197 12.95 0.26 -13.33
N ILE A 198 13.62 -0.14 -14.40
CA ILE A 198 13.32 -1.38 -15.14
C ILE A 198 13.55 -2.61 -14.24
N GLY A 199 14.63 -2.61 -13.46
CA GLY A 199 14.91 -3.64 -12.48
C GLY A 199 13.88 -3.72 -11.36
N TYR A 200 13.51 -2.58 -10.78
CA TYR A 200 12.48 -2.51 -9.74
C TYR A 200 11.17 -3.08 -10.26
N ASN A 201 10.75 -2.66 -11.46
CA ASN A 201 9.58 -3.18 -12.14
C ASN A 201 9.66 -4.70 -12.33
N LEU A 202 10.79 -5.23 -12.80
CA LEU A 202 10.97 -6.67 -12.96
C LEU A 202 10.69 -7.45 -11.68
N GLY A 203 11.15 -6.94 -10.53
CA GLY A 203 10.94 -7.59 -9.24
C GLY A 203 9.52 -7.42 -8.69
N TYR A 204 8.97 -6.20 -8.78
CA TYR A 204 7.65 -5.89 -8.23
C TYR A 204 6.52 -6.66 -8.93
N GLU A 205 6.65 -6.83 -10.26
CA GLU A 205 5.66 -7.53 -11.09
C GLU A 205 5.69 -9.06 -10.97
N GLN A 206 6.61 -9.64 -10.18
CA GLN A 206 6.59 -11.07 -9.90
C GLN A 206 5.49 -11.37 -8.87
N LEU A 207 4.52 -12.23 -9.22
CA LEU A 207 3.45 -12.63 -8.31
C LEU A 207 4.00 -13.29 -7.02
N PRO A 208 3.97 -12.62 -5.85
CA PRO A 208 4.48 -13.21 -4.63
C PRO A 208 3.41 -14.09 -3.97
N LEU A 209 3.85 -15.21 -3.35
CA LEU A 209 2.96 -16.17 -2.66
C LEU A 209 2.00 -15.48 -1.69
N HIS A 210 2.46 -14.43 -1.01
CA HIS A 210 1.66 -13.80 0.03
C HIS A 210 0.35 -13.21 -0.51
N LEU A 211 0.30 -12.69 -1.75
CA LEU A 211 -0.93 -12.09 -2.30
C LEU A 211 -2.04 -13.13 -2.46
N LEU A 212 -1.69 -14.36 -2.84
CA LEU A 212 -2.61 -15.48 -2.96
C LEU A 212 -3.21 -15.86 -1.60
N ILE A 213 -2.35 -16.01 -0.58
CA ILE A 213 -2.77 -16.37 0.78
C ILE A 213 -3.56 -15.22 1.42
N THR A 214 -3.09 -13.98 1.30
CA THR A 214 -3.78 -12.79 1.80
C THR A 214 -5.18 -12.68 1.21
N SER A 215 -5.33 -12.79 -0.12
CA SER A 215 -6.64 -12.77 -0.78
C SER A 215 -7.58 -13.85 -0.24
N PHE A 216 -7.07 -15.06 -0.04
CA PHE A 216 -7.84 -16.18 0.48
C PHE A 216 -8.32 -15.92 1.92
N GLU A 217 -7.42 -15.52 2.82
CA GLU A 217 -7.71 -15.36 4.24
C GLU A 217 -8.53 -14.10 4.56
N LEU A 218 -8.35 -13.00 3.81
CA LEU A 218 -9.18 -11.80 3.94
C LEU A 218 -10.65 -12.10 3.66
N ASN A 219 -10.93 -12.93 2.64
CA ASN A 219 -12.30 -13.36 2.33
C ASN A 219 -12.92 -14.18 3.48
N GLU A 220 -12.15 -15.04 4.14
CA GLU A 220 -12.61 -15.79 5.34
C GLU A 220 -12.91 -14.85 6.51
N LEU A 221 -12.20 -13.74 6.62
CA LEU A 221 -12.40 -12.69 7.62
C LEU A 221 -13.52 -11.69 7.28
N GLY A 222 -14.19 -11.86 6.13
CA GLY A 222 -15.21 -10.92 5.66
C GLY A 222 -14.64 -9.55 5.29
N ILE A 223 -13.37 -9.48 4.88
CA ILE A 223 -12.72 -8.29 4.32
C ILE A 223 -12.68 -8.45 2.79
N ASP A 224 -13.00 -7.38 2.06
CA ASP A 224 -12.95 -7.39 0.59
C ASP A 224 -11.51 -7.59 0.09
N PRO A 225 -11.17 -8.72 -0.56
CA PRO A 225 -9.81 -9.00 -1.00
C PRO A 225 -9.50 -8.41 -2.38
N TYR A 226 -10.44 -7.69 -3.02
CA TYR A 226 -10.39 -7.39 -4.45
C TYR A 226 -9.09 -6.74 -4.92
N TYR A 227 -8.56 -5.76 -4.16
CA TYR A 227 -7.27 -5.14 -4.48
C TYR A 227 -6.13 -6.17 -4.61
N PHE A 228 -6.03 -7.11 -3.66
CA PHE A 228 -5.00 -8.17 -3.68
C PHE A 228 -5.29 -9.25 -4.73
N THR A 229 -6.56 -9.50 -5.04
CA THR A 229 -6.98 -10.50 -6.02
C THR A 229 -6.73 -10.01 -7.46
N LEU A 230 -6.85 -8.70 -7.70
CA LEU A 230 -6.59 -8.09 -9.00
C LEU A 230 -5.19 -8.44 -9.50
N HIS A 231 -4.16 -8.21 -8.68
CA HIS A 231 -2.75 -8.52 -8.93
C HIS A 231 -2.50 -9.99 -9.31
N VAL A 232 -3.24 -10.94 -8.72
CA VAL A 232 -3.15 -12.36 -9.11
C VAL A 232 -3.47 -12.59 -10.59
N THR A 233 -4.38 -11.78 -11.15
CA THR A 233 -4.78 -11.86 -12.55
C THR A 233 -3.91 -11.04 -13.50
N ILE A 234 -3.60 -9.78 -13.15
CA ILE A 234 -2.86 -8.88 -14.05
C ILE A 234 -1.36 -9.17 -14.09
N ASP A 235 -0.77 -9.72 -13.02
CA ASP A 235 0.68 -9.99 -12.90
C ASP A 235 1.04 -11.39 -13.42
N ASN A 236 0.20 -11.98 -14.28
CA ASN A 236 0.41 -13.33 -14.76
C ASN A 236 1.60 -13.44 -15.72
N ALA A 237 2.30 -14.59 -15.70
CA ALA A 237 3.44 -14.87 -16.58
C ALA A 237 3.08 -15.08 -18.08
N SER A 238 1.80 -15.18 -18.45
CA SER A 238 1.40 -15.47 -19.84
C SER A 238 1.37 -14.22 -20.70
N THR A 239 0.56 -13.23 -20.32
CA THR A 239 0.41 -11.94 -21.04
C THR A 239 0.35 -10.76 -20.07
N GLY A 240 0.50 -11.02 -18.77
CA GLY A 240 0.44 -10.05 -17.71
C GLY A 240 1.74 -9.26 -17.52
N HIS A 241 1.77 -8.50 -16.44
CA HIS A 241 2.86 -7.57 -16.14
C HIS A 241 4.21 -8.25 -15.94
N ALA A 242 4.27 -9.40 -15.28
CA ALA A 242 5.50 -10.17 -15.11
C ALA A 242 6.23 -10.41 -16.44
N ARG A 243 5.48 -10.79 -17.49
CA ARG A 243 6.04 -11.04 -18.81
C ARG A 243 6.47 -9.74 -19.50
N LYS A 244 5.62 -8.70 -19.46
CA LYS A 244 5.96 -7.38 -20.01
C LYS A 244 7.24 -6.83 -19.38
N ALA A 245 7.43 -7.06 -18.08
CA ALA A 245 8.62 -6.63 -17.34
C ALA A 245 9.89 -7.34 -17.83
N ALA A 246 9.87 -8.67 -17.98
CA ALA A 246 10.99 -9.42 -18.53
C ALA A 246 11.34 -9.00 -19.97
N GLN A 247 10.32 -8.78 -20.81
CA GLN A 247 10.50 -8.31 -22.20
C GLN A 247 11.11 -6.91 -22.26
N SER A 248 10.63 -6.00 -21.41
CA SER A 248 11.11 -4.61 -21.36
C SER A 248 12.60 -4.52 -21.05
N VAL A 249 13.15 -5.44 -20.22
CA VAL A 249 14.60 -5.51 -19.97
C VAL A 249 15.37 -5.76 -21.27
N VAL A 250 14.91 -6.71 -22.09
CA VAL A 250 15.57 -7.08 -23.34
C VAL A 250 15.39 -6.00 -24.41
N GLU A 251 14.20 -5.41 -24.51
CA GLU A 251 13.87 -4.38 -25.51
C GLU A 251 14.61 -3.05 -25.29
N LEU A 252 14.87 -2.69 -24.03
CA LEU A 252 15.58 -1.46 -23.65
C LEU A 252 17.08 -1.67 -23.45
N MET A 253 17.56 -2.91 -23.57
CA MET A 253 18.98 -3.24 -23.44
C MET A 253 19.83 -2.51 -24.51
N PRO A 254 20.88 -1.77 -24.13
CA PRO A 254 21.77 -1.15 -25.10
C PRO A 254 22.61 -2.18 -25.84
N VAL A 255 22.95 -1.88 -27.10
CA VAL A 255 23.88 -2.69 -27.89
C VAL A 255 25.32 -2.25 -27.62
N GLY A 256 26.21 -3.20 -27.37
CA GLY A 256 27.66 -2.94 -27.25
C GLY A 256 28.17 -2.86 -25.81
N GLN A 257 29.12 -1.96 -25.56
CA GLN A 257 29.92 -1.95 -24.33
C GLN A 257 29.14 -1.59 -23.06
N GLU A 258 27.98 -0.94 -23.19
CA GLU A 258 27.15 -0.52 -22.04
C GLU A 258 26.20 -1.63 -21.54
N ARG A 259 26.11 -2.76 -22.26
CA ARG A 259 25.16 -3.85 -21.97
C ARG A 259 25.35 -4.44 -20.57
N ASP A 260 26.58 -4.74 -20.18
CA ASP A 260 26.89 -5.37 -18.89
C ASP A 260 26.61 -4.41 -17.72
N GLU A 261 26.95 -3.13 -17.87
CA GLU A 261 26.68 -2.11 -16.85
C GLU A 261 25.19 -1.83 -16.72
N PHE A 262 24.47 -1.76 -17.84
CA PHE A 262 23.02 -1.65 -17.83
C PHE A 262 22.38 -2.80 -17.06
N TYR A 263 22.77 -4.05 -17.37
CA TYR A 263 22.20 -5.20 -16.69
C TYR A 263 22.59 -5.29 -15.21
N ARG A 264 23.80 -4.86 -14.84
CA ARG A 264 24.21 -4.72 -13.43
C ARG A 264 23.30 -3.75 -12.68
N ARG A 265 22.97 -2.60 -13.29
CA ARG A 265 22.05 -1.62 -12.71
C ARG A 265 20.60 -2.11 -12.66
N VAL A 266 20.14 -2.86 -13.67
CA VAL A 266 18.86 -3.59 -13.62
C VAL A 266 18.82 -4.54 -12.43
N ALA A 267 19.87 -5.34 -12.23
CA ALA A 267 19.95 -6.26 -11.09
C ALA A 267 19.95 -5.52 -9.74
N ASN A 268 20.56 -4.34 -9.66
CA ASN A 268 20.53 -3.53 -8.44
C ASN A 268 19.15 -2.91 -8.19
N GLY A 269 18.48 -2.44 -9.24
CA GLY A 269 17.09 -1.99 -9.18
C GLY A 269 16.12 -3.10 -8.75
N TYR A 270 16.32 -4.33 -9.25
CA TYR A 270 15.56 -5.51 -8.85
C TYR A 270 15.66 -5.75 -7.34
N ARG A 271 16.87 -5.70 -6.79
CA ARG A 271 17.14 -5.90 -5.35
C ARG A 271 16.54 -4.85 -4.43
N LEU A 272 16.15 -3.68 -4.94
CA LEU A 272 15.43 -2.69 -4.12
C LEU A 272 14.09 -3.25 -3.58
N ASN A 273 13.50 -4.26 -4.23
CA ASN A 273 12.29 -4.94 -3.76
C ASN A 273 12.51 -5.69 -2.43
N GLU A 274 13.76 -6.07 -2.12
CA GLU A 274 14.12 -6.80 -0.89
C GLU A 274 14.35 -5.87 0.31
N LEU A 275 14.34 -4.55 0.11
CA LEU A 275 14.59 -3.60 1.21
C LEU A 275 13.35 -3.36 2.08
N GLY A 276 13.57 -3.23 3.38
CA GLY A 276 12.51 -2.90 4.34
C GLY A 276 11.77 -4.15 4.83
N MET A 277 10.64 -3.93 5.50
CA MET A 277 9.87 -5.04 6.05
C MET A 277 9.02 -5.71 4.97
N GLY A 278 9.20 -7.02 4.80
CA GLY A 278 8.35 -7.81 3.91
C GLY A 278 6.92 -7.94 4.46
N SER A 279 5.93 -8.20 3.58
CA SER A 279 4.53 -8.39 3.99
C SER A 279 4.36 -9.40 5.12
N SER A 280 5.09 -10.53 5.07
CA SER A 280 5.04 -11.55 6.12
C SER A 280 5.63 -11.08 7.46
N GLU A 281 6.64 -10.22 7.45
CA GLU A 281 7.24 -9.65 8.66
C GLU A 281 6.30 -8.64 9.32
N VAL A 282 5.65 -7.78 8.51
CA VAL A 282 4.60 -6.88 8.99
C VAL A 282 3.49 -7.68 9.68
N ILE A 283 3.03 -8.76 9.06
CA ILE A 283 1.98 -9.64 9.62
C ILE A 283 2.43 -10.26 10.96
N GLN A 284 3.68 -10.71 11.05
CA GLN A 284 4.25 -11.33 12.25
C GLN A 284 4.54 -10.33 13.37
N SER A 285 4.75 -9.06 13.05
CA SER A 285 5.01 -7.99 14.03
C SER A 285 3.79 -7.63 14.88
N PHE A 286 2.59 -8.07 14.49
CA PHE A 286 1.36 -7.75 15.20
C PHE A 286 1.28 -8.42 16.57
N ASP A 287 1.11 -7.60 17.60
CA ASP A 287 0.75 -8.03 18.96
C ASP A 287 -0.55 -7.36 19.37
N LEU A 288 -1.59 -8.16 19.62
CA LEU A 288 -2.94 -7.66 19.90
C LEU A 288 -3.03 -6.87 21.20
N GLU A 289 -2.30 -7.26 22.25
CA GLU A 289 -2.30 -6.57 23.54
C GLU A 289 -1.63 -5.21 23.38
N GLN A 290 -0.44 -5.19 22.77
CA GLN A 290 0.32 -3.96 22.53
C GLN A 290 -0.46 -2.97 21.68
N GLU A 291 -1.15 -3.44 20.63
CA GLU A 291 -1.98 -2.59 19.77
C GLU A 291 -3.20 -1.99 20.51
N VAL A 292 -3.85 -2.77 21.38
CA VAL A 292 -4.95 -2.26 22.23
C VAL A 292 -4.43 -1.19 23.20
N VAL A 293 -3.31 -1.46 23.87
CA VAL A 293 -2.69 -0.51 24.81
C VAL A 293 -2.28 0.76 24.08
N ALA A 294 -1.54 0.65 22.97
CA ALA A 294 -1.06 1.79 22.20
C ALA A 294 -2.23 2.65 21.66
N MET A 295 -3.31 2.01 21.21
CA MET A 295 -4.53 2.70 20.79
C MET A 295 -5.17 3.49 21.94
N LEU A 296 -5.34 2.86 23.11
CA LEU A 296 -5.93 3.52 24.27
C LEU A 296 -5.03 4.64 24.81
N GLU A 297 -3.70 4.50 24.77
CA GLU A 297 -2.74 5.55 25.12
C GLU A 297 -2.84 6.77 24.19
N ARG A 298 -3.05 6.56 22.89
CA ARG A 298 -3.32 7.68 21.96
C ARG A 298 -4.60 8.41 22.35
N LYS A 299 -5.69 7.68 22.62
CA LYS A 299 -6.99 8.26 23.02
C LYS A 299 -6.96 8.94 24.38
N ARG A 300 -6.16 8.41 25.31
CA ARG A 300 -5.98 8.90 26.68
C ARG A 300 -5.72 10.40 26.70
N THR A 301 -4.86 10.89 25.80
CA THR A 301 -4.47 12.31 25.70
C THR A 301 -5.67 13.27 25.60
N PHE A 302 -6.75 12.84 24.95
CA PHE A 302 -8.01 13.60 24.83
C PHE A 302 -9.06 13.16 25.86
N GLY A 303 -9.11 11.88 26.20
CA GLY A 303 -10.12 11.28 27.08
C GLY A 303 -10.00 11.65 28.56
N GLN A 304 -8.81 12.04 29.03
CA GLN A 304 -8.49 12.31 30.44
C GLN A 304 -9.30 13.44 31.12
N HIS A 305 -10.14 14.16 30.38
CA HIS A 305 -10.97 15.25 30.91
C HIS A 305 -12.46 15.09 30.59
N MET A 306 -12.87 13.95 30.04
CA MET A 306 -14.20 13.78 29.42
C MET A 306 -15.17 12.96 30.27
N HIS A 307 -14.74 12.41 31.41
CA HIS A 307 -15.58 11.56 32.26
C HIS A 307 -15.99 12.26 33.56
N SER A 308 -17.19 11.98 34.06
CA SER A 308 -17.63 12.44 35.39
C SER A 308 -17.02 11.59 36.50
N ASP A 309 -16.75 12.18 37.67
CA ASP A 309 -16.09 11.52 38.81
C ASP A 309 -16.96 10.48 39.55
N TYR A 310 -18.19 10.23 39.08
CA TYR A 310 -19.12 9.27 39.69
C TYR A 310 -18.63 7.82 39.61
N CYS A 311 -17.83 7.47 38.59
CA CYS A 311 -17.27 6.13 38.45
C CYS A 311 -15.85 6.10 39.01
N ARG A 312 -15.65 5.36 40.10
CA ARG A 312 -14.34 5.09 40.68
C ARG A 312 -14.03 3.60 40.62
N LEU A 313 -12.86 3.28 40.09
CA LEU A 313 -12.32 1.94 39.92
C LEU A 313 -10.99 1.89 40.68
N ASP A 314 -10.92 1.03 41.70
CA ASP A 314 -9.78 0.91 42.61
C ASP A 314 -9.30 2.24 43.23
N GLY A 315 -10.27 3.09 43.58
CA GLY A 315 -10.00 4.35 44.28
C GLY A 315 -9.55 5.50 43.38
N LYS A 316 -9.49 5.29 42.06
CA LYS A 316 -9.26 6.33 41.04
C LYS A 316 -10.51 6.53 40.16
N THR A 317 -10.78 7.75 39.70
CA THR A 317 -11.76 8.03 38.62
C THR A 317 -11.19 7.60 37.27
N VAL A 318 -12.04 7.54 36.24
CA VAL A 318 -11.57 7.26 34.86
C VAL A 318 -10.60 8.35 34.39
N ASN A 319 -10.86 9.63 34.70
CA ASN A 319 -9.93 10.72 34.37
C ASN A 319 -8.59 10.56 35.08
N GLU A 320 -8.58 10.13 36.35
CA GLU A 320 -7.34 9.87 37.10
C GLU A 320 -6.53 8.70 36.49
N TRP A 321 -7.20 7.65 35.99
CA TRP A 321 -6.54 6.56 35.25
C TRP A 321 -5.96 7.00 33.91
N LEU A 322 -6.60 7.97 33.25
CA LEU A 322 -6.16 8.49 31.95
C LEU A 322 -5.18 9.68 32.07
N ALA A 323 -4.96 10.22 33.26
CA ALA A 323 -4.13 11.42 33.42
C ALA A 323 -2.65 11.17 33.07
N GLU A 324 -2.12 10.01 33.47
CA GLU A 324 -0.71 9.69 33.33
C GLU A 324 -0.46 8.68 32.20
N PRO A 325 0.65 8.81 31.45
CA PRO A 325 1.06 7.79 30.48
C PRO A 325 1.39 6.47 31.17
N ASP A 326 1.34 5.38 30.40
CA ASP A 326 1.73 4.01 30.78
C ASP A 326 0.84 3.36 31.86
N GLN A 327 -0.29 3.98 32.23
CA GLN A 327 -1.27 3.42 33.17
C GLN A 327 -2.33 2.53 32.51
N ILE A 328 -2.43 2.54 31.17
CA ILE A 328 -3.46 1.79 30.46
C ILE A 328 -3.43 0.28 30.74
N PRO A 329 -2.27 -0.42 30.79
CA PRO A 329 -2.24 -1.84 31.13
C PRO A 329 -2.84 -2.15 32.52
N GLU A 330 -2.50 -1.34 33.53
CA GLU A 330 -3.04 -1.49 34.88
C GLU A 330 -4.55 -1.20 34.89
N PHE A 331 -4.98 -0.17 34.16
CA PHE A 331 -6.39 0.18 34.07
C PHE A 331 -7.23 -0.92 33.41
N LEU A 332 -6.73 -1.54 32.33
CA LEU A 332 -7.37 -2.69 31.69
C LEU A 332 -7.51 -3.87 32.66
N ALA A 333 -6.46 -4.17 33.43
CA ALA A 333 -6.50 -5.23 34.45
C ALA A 333 -7.55 -4.93 35.53
N VAL A 334 -7.71 -3.67 35.95
CA VAL A 334 -8.76 -3.26 36.90
C VAL A 334 -10.15 -3.43 36.28
N LEU A 335 -10.35 -3.06 35.02
CA LEU A 335 -11.63 -3.26 34.32
C LEU A 335 -11.99 -4.74 34.20
N GLU A 336 -11.02 -5.61 33.94
CA GLU A 336 -11.20 -7.06 33.92
C GLU A 336 -11.55 -7.60 35.31
N ASN A 337 -10.75 -7.27 36.34
CA ASN A 337 -10.97 -7.72 37.72
C ASN A 337 -12.33 -7.29 38.29
N ARG A 338 -12.86 -6.14 37.83
CA ARG A 338 -14.19 -5.63 38.20
C ARG A 338 -15.32 -6.18 37.34
N GLY A 339 -15.03 -7.08 36.39
CA GLY A 339 -15.99 -7.70 35.49
C GLY A 339 -16.58 -6.77 34.44
N TRP A 340 -15.96 -5.60 34.20
CA TRP A 340 -16.37 -4.72 33.10
C TRP A 340 -15.93 -5.28 31.75
N ILE A 341 -14.78 -5.95 31.75
CA ILE A 341 -14.26 -6.74 30.64
C ILE A 341 -14.33 -8.20 31.04
N LYS A 342 -14.86 -9.04 30.16
CA LYS A 342 -14.89 -10.49 30.29
C LYS A 342 -14.08 -11.08 29.15
N ARG A 343 -12.82 -11.38 29.44
CA ARG A 343 -11.87 -11.96 28.49
C ARG A 343 -12.29 -13.38 28.09
N HIS A 344 -11.95 -13.77 26.87
CA HIS A 344 -12.25 -15.10 26.31
C HIS A 344 -13.76 -15.42 26.24
N GLU A 345 -14.60 -14.39 26.12
CA GLU A 345 -16.06 -14.50 25.98
C GLU A 345 -16.56 -13.62 24.82
N ASP A 346 -17.82 -13.82 24.41
CA ASP A 346 -18.51 -12.91 23.49
C ASP A 346 -18.41 -11.45 24.02
N PRO A 347 -17.85 -10.50 23.24
CA PRO A 347 -17.73 -9.10 23.65
C PRO A 347 -19.05 -8.46 24.09
N LEU A 348 -20.20 -8.95 23.62
CA LEU A 348 -21.53 -8.53 24.08
C LEU A 348 -21.81 -8.86 25.56
N HIS A 349 -20.99 -9.68 26.22
CA HIS A 349 -21.07 -9.90 27.66
C HIS A 349 -20.25 -8.89 28.46
N SER A 350 -19.33 -8.15 27.82
CA SER A 350 -18.53 -7.12 28.46
C SER A 350 -19.28 -5.79 28.55
N ARG A 351 -19.29 -5.19 29.74
CA ARG A 351 -19.85 -3.85 29.93
C ARG A 351 -19.06 -2.81 29.14
N PHE A 352 -17.73 -2.92 29.12
CA PHE A 352 -16.85 -1.98 28.45
C PHE A 352 -17.17 -1.86 26.95
N TRP A 353 -17.37 -3.00 26.27
CA TRP A 353 -17.78 -3.06 24.86
C TRP A 353 -19.05 -2.26 24.57
N LYS A 354 -20.08 -2.41 25.42
CA LYS A 354 -21.37 -1.71 25.28
C LYS A 354 -21.29 -0.21 25.49
N LEU A 355 -20.16 0.32 25.99
CA LEU A 355 -20.02 1.76 26.19
C LEU A 355 -19.78 2.52 24.88
N PHE A 356 -19.20 1.86 23.87
CA PHE A 356 -18.89 2.49 22.57
C PHE A 356 -19.53 1.76 21.37
N GLU A 357 -20.06 0.55 21.56
CA GLU A 357 -20.76 -0.20 20.53
C GLU A 357 -22.22 -0.47 20.90
N GLY A 358 -23.14 -0.19 19.96
CA GLY A 358 -24.59 -0.39 20.11
C GLY A 358 -25.40 0.92 20.14
N ALA A 359 -26.72 0.78 20.03
CA ALA A 359 -27.64 1.91 20.04
C ALA A 359 -27.64 2.63 21.40
N GLY A 360 -27.37 3.93 21.40
CA GLY A 360 -27.31 4.75 22.62
C GLY A 360 -26.01 4.61 23.42
N ALA A 361 -24.95 4.02 22.84
CA ALA A 361 -23.65 3.91 23.48
C ALA A 361 -23.10 5.31 23.88
N PRO A 362 -22.75 5.55 25.15
CA PRO A 362 -22.32 6.87 25.63
C PRO A 362 -21.01 7.38 25.00
N MET A 363 -20.17 6.47 24.48
CA MET A 363 -18.93 6.78 23.76
C MET A 363 -19.05 6.52 22.26
N PHE A 364 -20.25 6.68 21.69
CA PHE A 364 -20.47 6.58 20.25
C PHE A 364 -19.55 7.54 19.48
N GLY A 365 -18.87 7.03 18.45
CA GLY A 365 -17.94 7.81 17.61
C GLY A 365 -16.54 8.02 18.19
N VAL A 366 -16.25 7.52 19.41
CA VAL A 366 -14.91 7.63 20.01
C VAL A 366 -13.91 6.68 19.36
N PHE A 367 -14.36 5.48 18.98
CA PHE A 367 -13.54 4.43 18.36
C PHE A 367 -13.93 4.26 16.89
N ASN A 368 -12.95 4.23 15.99
CA ASN A 368 -13.15 3.86 14.59
C ASN A 368 -13.29 2.34 14.42
N GLY A 369 -13.54 1.87 13.21
CA GLY A 369 -13.72 0.45 12.90
C GLY A 369 -12.54 -0.43 13.29
N TYR A 370 -11.29 0.00 13.04
CA TYR A 370 -10.11 -0.75 13.44
C TYR A 370 -9.99 -0.87 14.96
N GLU A 371 -10.17 0.23 15.68
CA GLU A 371 -10.02 0.27 17.12
C GLU A 371 -11.12 -0.55 17.81
N LYS A 372 -12.35 -0.52 17.27
CA LYS A 372 -13.42 -1.43 17.69
C LYS A 372 -13.03 -2.88 17.44
N GLN A 373 -12.45 -3.21 16.28
CA GLN A 373 -12.03 -4.58 16.00
C GLN A 373 -10.90 -5.05 16.92
N LEU A 374 -9.96 -4.17 17.27
CA LEU A 374 -8.92 -4.46 18.27
C LEU A 374 -9.53 -4.84 19.61
N VAL A 375 -10.42 -4.00 20.15
CA VAL A 375 -11.07 -4.28 21.44
C VAL A 375 -11.95 -5.53 21.34
N HIS A 376 -12.65 -5.72 20.22
CA HIS A 376 -13.45 -6.93 19.96
C HIS A 376 -12.60 -8.19 20.08
N ASP A 377 -11.54 -8.28 19.26
CA ASP A 377 -10.72 -9.48 19.17
C ASP A 377 -9.93 -9.72 20.46
N TRP A 378 -9.56 -8.65 21.15
CA TRP A 378 -8.95 -8.71 22.47
C TRP A 378 -9.93 -9.30 23.48
N ILE A 379 -11.11 -8.70 23.70
CA ILE A 379 -12.11 -9.25 24.63
C ILE A 379 -12.45 -10.71 24.29
N ALA A 380 -12.66 -10.98 23.00
CA ALA A 380 -13.05 -12.28 22.50
C ALA A 380 -11.99 -13.37 22.74
N GLY A 381 -10.70 -13.08 22.58
CA GLY A 381 -9.62 -14.04 22.82
C GLY A 381 -9.88 -15.42 22.19
N ASP A 382 -9.85 -16.47 23.01
CA ASP A 382 -10.02 -17.86 22.55
C ASP A 382 -11.44 -18.19 22.07
N TRP A 383 -12.44 -17.39 22.44
CA TRP A 383 -13.82 -17.57 21.97
C TRP A 383 -13.93 -17.49 20.43
N LEU A 384 -13.00 -16.78 19.78
CA LEU A 384 -12.88 -16.74 18.31
C LEU A 384 -12.46 -18.09 17.71
N SER A 385 -11.67 -18.88 18.44
CA SER A 385 -11.08 -20.14 17.96
C SER A 385 -12.00 -21.34 18.16
N ASP A 386 -12.91 -21.29 19.12
CA ASP A 386 -13.81 -22.40 19.49
C ASP A 386 -14.98 -22.60 18.52
N GLY A 387 -15.08 -21.80 17.45
CA GLY A 387 -16.17 -21.85 16.47
C GLY A 387 -17.56 -21.49 17.04
N SER A 388 -17.62 -21.13 18.33
CA SER A 388 -18.82 -20.64 19.04
C SER A 388 -19.12 -19.18 18.75
N ALA A 389 -18.14 -18.42 18.26
CA ALA A 389 -18.38 -17.15 17.62
C ALA A 389 -19.28 -17.39 16.39
N GLN A 390 -20.58 -17.14 16.55
CA GLN A 390 -21.47 -17.05 15.40
C GLN A 390 -20.82 -16.06 14.43
N ALA A 391 -20.54 -16.50 13.20
CA ALA A 391 -20.12 -15.61 12.12
C ALA A 391 -21.10 -14.42 12.14
N THR A 392 -20.66 -13.28 12.66
CA THR A 392 -21.49 -12.14 13.07
C THR A 392 -22.39 -11.75 11.92
N ASN A 393 -23.62 -12.30 11.86
CA ASN A 393 -24.47 -12.36 10.68
C ASN A 393 -23.73 -11.88 9.43
N GLY A 394 -22.77 -12.68 8.99
CA GLY A 394 -22.18 -12.48 7.69
C GLY A 394 -23.36 -12.63 6.77
N LYS A 395 -24.01 -11.52 6.38
CA LYS A 395 -24.70 -11.46 5.11
C LYS A 395 -23.67 -12.11 4.21
N ARG A 396 -23.94 -13.34 3.75
CA ARG A 396 -23.22 -13.94 2.62
C ARG A 396 -22.93 -12.75 1.74
N LEU A 397 -21.64 -12.45 1.48
CA LEU A 397 -21.26 -11.34 0.61
C LEU A 397 -22.31 -11.28 -0.50
N PRO A 398 -23.09 -10.18 -0.63
CA PRO A 398 -24.30 -10.18 -1.42
C PRO A 398 -24.03 -10.86 -2.76
N GLU A 399 -24.97 -11.61 -3.35
CA GLU A 399 -24.79 -12.25 -4.66
C GLU A 399 -24.19 -11.32 -5.74
N ALA A 400 -24.30 -10.00 -5.54
CA ALA A 400 -23.56 -8.93 -6.21
C ALA A 400 -22.01 -9.10 -6.29
N PHE A 401 -21.37 -9.78 -5.34
CA PHE A 401 -19.92 -10.00 -5.33
C PHE A 401 -19.49 -11.15 -6.24
N ARG A 402 -20.28 -12.22 -6.33
CA ARG A 402 -20.06 -13.28 -7.34
C ARG A 402 -20.45 -12.81 -8.75
N SER A 403 -21.40 -11.88 -8.86
CA SER A 403 -21.81 -11.34 -10.16
C SER A 403 -20.84 -10.29 -10.73
N ARG A 404 -20.04 -9.59 -9.90
CA ARG A 404 -18.98 -8.68 -10.40
C ARG A 404 -17.90 -9.42 -11.19
N PHE A 405 -17.48 -10.62 -10.77
CA PHE A 405 -16.57 -11.46 -11.55
C PHE A 405 -17.20 -12.02 -12.85
N ARG A 406 -18.54 -12.06 -12.97
CA ARG A 406 -19.24 -12.47 -14.20
C ARG A 406 -19.51 -11.30 -15.15
N ASN A 407 -19.77 -10.10 -14.64
CA ASN A 407 -20.17 -8.96 -15.45
C ASN A 407 -19.00 -8.24 -16.13
N VAL A 408 -17.75 -8.59 -15.82
CA VAL A 408 -16.58 -8.10 -16.58
C VAL A 408 -16.47 -8.75 -17.98
N GLN A 409 -17.10 -9.91 -18.20
CA GLN A 409 -17.10 -10.59 -19.52
C GLN A 409 -18.37 -10.37 -20.35
N GLY A 410 -19.35 -9.60 -19.85
CA GLY A 410 -20.59 -9.33 -20.56
C GLY A 410 -20.89 -7.85 -20.59
N GLY A 411 -20.56 -7.19 -21.70
CA GLY A 411 -21.00 -5.82 -21.98
C GLY A 411 -22.52 -5.74 -21.95
N GLN A 412 -23.09 -5.38 -20.80
CA GLN A 412 -24.47 -4.92 -20.74
C GLN A 412 -24.52 -3.45 -21.12
N PRO A 413 -25.51 -3.03 -21.93
CA PRO A 413 -25.67 -1.63 -22.30
C PRO A 413 -25.98 -0.82 -21.04
N SER A 414 -25.13 0.18 -20.77
CA SER A 414 -25.40 1.19 -19.75
C SER A 414 -26.79 1.79 -19.97
N PRO A 415 -27.59 2.01 -18.91
CA PRO A 415 -28.79 2.82 -19.04
C PRO A 415 -28.38 4.17 -19.61
N ALA A 416 -29.14 4.70 -20.58
CA ALA A 416 -28.82 5.94 -21.28
C ALA A 416 -28.44 7.04 -20.27
N ILE A 417 -27.14 7.35 -20.21
CA ILE A 417 -26.60 8.42 -19.39
C ILE A 417 -27.12 9.71 -20.01
N ALA A 418 -27.98 10.42 -19.28
CA ALA A 418 -28.28 11.80 -19.60
C ALA A 418 -26.94 12.54 -19.69
N GLN A 419 -26.66 13.20 -20.83
CA GLN A 419 -25.43 13.95 -21.00
C GLN A 419 -25.28 14.93 -19.82
N PRO A 420 -24.17 14.88 -19.06
CA PRO A 420 -23.95 15.82 -17.97
C PRO A 420 -24.04 17.23 -18.52
N THR A 421 -24.82 18.08 -17.88
CA THR A 421 -24.77 19.51 -18.19
C THR A 421 -23.39 20.04 -17.77
N SER A 422 -22.87 21.11 -18.39
CA SER A 422 -21.55 21.68 -18.05
C SER A 422 -21.42 22.12 -16.57
N ALA A 423 -22.53 22.20 -15.85
CA ALA A 423 -22.60 22.51 -14.43
C ALA A 423 -22.34 21.29 -13.51
N ASP A 424 -22.42 20.05 -14.01
CA ASP A 424 -22.23 18.81 -13.25
C ASP A 424 -20.83 18.20 -13.38
N ILE A 425 -19.92 18.87 -14.09
CA ILE A 425 -18.54 18.41 -14.25
C ILE A 425 -17.72 18.82 -13.02
N ASP A 426 -17.01 17.85 -12.45
CA ASP A 426 -16.07 18.04 -11.34
C ASP A 426 -15.15 19.27 -11.59
N PRO A 427 -14.98 20.19 -10.62
CA PRO A 427 -14.17 21.38 -10.79
C PRO A 427 -12.76 21.13 -11.32
N ASP A 428 -12.10 20.05 -10.87
CA ASP A 428 -10.73 19.72 -11.26
C ASP A 428 -10.68 19.24 -12.71
N VAL A 429 -11.72 18.51 -13.16
CA VAL A 429 -11.86 18.08 -14.56
C VAL A 429 -12.06 19.28 -15.47
N ARG A 430 -12.88 20.26 -15.06
CA ARG A 430 -13.05 21.52 -15.83
C ARG A 430 -11.75 22.30 -15.91
N GLU A 431 -10.98 22.38 -14.81
CA GLU A 431 -9.69 23.04 -14.81
C GLU A 431 -8.70 22.36 -15.78
N LEU A 432 -8.66 21.02 -15.79
CA LEU A 432 -7.87 20.26 -16.75
C LEU A 432 -8.29 20.55 -18.19
N HIS A 433 -9.58 20.59 -18.50
CA HIS A 433 -10.08 20.94 -19.83
C HIS A 433 -9.63 22.34 -20.26
N MET A 434 -9.80 23.35 -19.40
CA MET A 434 -9.35 24.71 -19.71
C MET A 434 -7.84 24.78 -19.97
N LYS A 435 -7.03 24.03 -19.22
CA LYS A 435 -5.58 23.92 -19.46
C LYS A 435 -5.27 23.27 -20.79
N LEU A 436 -5.96 22.19 -21.16
CA LEU A 436 -5.76 21.49 -22.43
C LEU A 436 -6.24 22.28 -23.65
N GLU A 437 -7.29 23.08 -23.51
CA GLU A 437 -7.79 23.97 -24.57
C GLU A 437 -6.85 25.15 -24.83
N SER A 438 -6.26 25.70 -23.77
CA SER A 438 -5.32 26.83 -23.86
C SER A 438 -3.88 26.42 -24.19
N ALA A 439 -3.49 25.16 -23.92
CA ALA A 439 -2.15 24.66 -24.18
C ALA A 439 -1.86 24.45 -25.68
N PRO A 440 -0.65 24.82 -26.15
CA PRO A 440 -0.15 24.42 -27.47
C PRO A 440 -0.22 22.89 -27.66
N ALA A 441 -0.41 22.44 -28.89
CA ALA A 441 -0.51 21.00 -29.19
C ALA A 441 0.69 20.18 -28.66
N THR A 442 1.89 20.77 -28.66
CA THR A 442 3.13 20.16 -28.15
C THR A 442 3.15 19.99 -26.63
N GLU A 443 2.34 20.74 -25.89
CA GLU A 443 2.30 20.76 -24.41
C GLU A 443 1.08 20.03 -23.83
N LYS A 444 0.14 19.61 -24.69
CA LYS A 444 -1.05 18.87 -24.24
C LYS A 444 -0.67 17.57 -23.53
N MET A 445 0.28 16.81 -24.09
CA MET A 445 0.70 15.55 -23.50
C MET A 445 1.38 15.75 -22.13
N SER A 446 2.26 16.73 -21.98
CA SER A 446 2.88 17.03 -20.68
C SER A 446 1.83 17.48 -19.64
N THR A 447 0.78 18.17 -20.08
CA THR A 447 -0.35 18.57 -19.20
C THR A 447 -1.13 17.35 -18.70
N LEU A 448 -1.36 16.35 -19.56
CA LEU A 448 -1.96 15.07 -19.15
C LEU A 448 -1.06 14.34 -18.15
N ILE A 449 0.23 14.20 -18.48
CA ILE A 449 1.23 13.52 -17.64
C ILE A 449 1.29 14.13 -16.24
N ALA A 450 1.25 15.46 -16.10
CA ALA A 450 1.25 16.11 -14.79
C ALA A 450 0.03 15.69 -13.93
N SER A 451 -1.14 15.51 -14.56
CA SER A 451 -2.37 15.07 -13.90
C SER A 451 -2.39 13.58 -13.57
N MET A 452 -1.51 12.80 -14.20
CA MET A 452 -1.35 11.37 -13.98
C MET A 452 -0.27 11.05 -12.92
N SER A 453 0.25 12.03 -12.19
CA SER A 453 1.25 11.80 -11.14
C SER A 453 0.71 10.94 -9.97
N PRO A 454 1.59 10.30 -9.18
CA PRO A 454 1.18 9.47 -8.03
C PRO A 454 0.25 10.18 -7.02
N ALA A 455 0.40 11.50 -6.84
CA ALA A 455 -0.47 12.26 -5.97
C ALA A 455 -1.88 12.50 -6.56
N ARG A 456 -2.03 12.44 -7.89
CA ARG A 456 -3.18 13.00 -8.63
C ARG A 456 -3.97 11.98 -9.45
N HIS A 457 -3.36 10.86 -9.87
CA HIS A 457 -3.98 9.95 -10.84
C HIS A 457 -5.33 9.35 -10.37
N ALA A 458 -5.56 9.25 -9.07
CA ALA A 458 -6.81 8.76 -8.48
C ALA A 458 -7.90 9.84 -8.29
N THR A 459 -7.63 11.12 -8.60
CA THR A 459 -8.65 12.19 -8.58
C THR A 459 -9.51 12.16 -9.85
N ALA A 460 -10.64 12.87 -9.86
CA ALA A 460 -11.49 12.95 -11.04
C ALA A 460 -10.73 13.47 -12.28
N ALA A 461 -9.89 14.49 -12.10
CA ALA A 461 -9.02 15.01 -13.15
C ALA A 461 -7.95 14.00 -13.58
N GLY A 462 -7.31 13.31 -12.64
CA GLY A 462 -6.31 12.28 -12.95
C GLY A 462 -6.88 11.12 -13.76
N LEU A 463 -8.02 10.59 -13.34
CA LEU A 463 -8.76 9.54 -14.06
C LEU A 463 -9.14 9.99 -15.48
N HIS A 464 -9.58 11.24 -15.64
CA HIS A 464 -9.88 11.79 -16.96
C HIS A 464 -8.62 11.98 -17.81
N ALA A 465 -7.52 12.47 -17.23
CA ALA A 465 -6.24 12.59 -17.93
C ALA A 465 -5.74 11.24 -18.44
N THR A 466 -5.84 10.18 -17.63
CA THR A 466 -5.47 8.82 -18.02
C THR A 466 -6.26 8.35 -19.22
N ARG A 467 -7.59 8.54 -19.25
CA ARG A 467 -8.42 8.18 -20.41
C ARG A 467 -7.96 8.90 -21.69
N LEU A 468 -7.71 10.21 -21.61
CA LEU A 468 -7.22 10.99 -22.75
C LEU A 468 -5.83 10.54 -23.22
N PHE A 469 -4.94 10.18 -22.29
CA PHE A 469 -3.61 9.65 -22.60
C PHE A 469 -3.71 8.30 -23.32
N VAL A 470 -4.53 7.37 -22.80
CA VAL A 470 -4.77 6.06 -23.41
C VAL A 470 -5.31 6.21 -24.83
N SER A 471 -6.31 7.06 -25.04
CA SER A 471 -6.84 7.38 -26.37
C SER A 471 -5.75 7.92 -27.30
N SER A 472 -4.96 8.89 -26.85
CA SER A 472 -3.87 9.48 -27.63
C SER A 472 -2.81 8.44 -28.04
N MET A 473 -2.48 7.50 -27.16
CA MET A 473 -1.54 6.43 -27.45
C MET A 473 -2.12 5.42 -28.47
N ALA A 474 -3.40 5.09 -28.35
CA ALA A 474 -4.09 4.19 -29.29
C ALA A 474 -4.23 4.80 -30.70
N GLU A 475 -4.59 6.08 -30.81
CA GLU A 475 -4.66 6.80 -32.10
C GLU A 475 -3.32 6.76 -32.83
N ARG A 476 -2.21 6.96 -32.11
CA ARG A 476 -0.86 6.91 -32.69
C ARG A 476 -0.49 5.52 -33.20
N LEU A 477 -0.88 4.46 -32.49
CA LEU A 477 -0.61 3.07 -32.89
C LEU A 477 -1.44 2.62 -34.09
N THR A 478 -2.67 3.12 -34.22
CA THR A 478 -3.62 2.69 -35.26
C THR A 478 -3.66 3.61 -36.48
N GLY A 479 -3.19 4.85 -36.35
CA GLY A 479 -3.27 5.88 -37.39
C GLY A 479 -4.70 6.39 -37.65
N ALA A 480 -5.67 6.02 -36.81
CA ALA A 480 -7.07 6.46 -36.90
C ALA A 480 -7.33 7.54 -35.85
N HIS A 481 -7.87 8.68 -36.28
CA HIS A 481 -8.44 9.69 -35.37
C HIS A 481 -9.82 9.20 -34.90
N ALA A 482 -10.06 9.18 -33.59
CA ALA A 482 -11.36 8.83 -33.00
C ALA A 482 -12.37 9.99 -33.10
#